data_AF-A0A559LYD0-F1
#
_entry.id   AF-A0A559LYD0-F1
#
_cell.length_a   1.000
_cell.length_b   1.000
_cell.length_c   1.000
_cell.angle_alpha   90.00
_cell.angle_beta   90.00
_cell.angle_gamma   90.00
#
_symmetry.space_group_name_H-M   'P 1'
#
loop_
_entity.id
_entity.type
_entity.pdbx_description
1 polymer ?
#
loop_
_entity_poly.entity_id
_entity_poly.type
_entity_poly.pdbx_seq_one_letter_code
_entity_poly.pdbx_strand_id
1 'polypeptide(L)'
;MLKPGRTQRLLSFTLKPLLLALFVSLIFHWTTKPSSPTFKKPINPHPHLSKALVIASTTSSNLTWLTPALQSSHWTPHIYTTDSPTAELPVPLNKGNEAMVYLTYIIDNFNTLPDIIFFHHDHAQAWHQQFSSAYELAHLNPLSVLKHGYLSPRCLPGCENVIQLSGDVAPLHDLKGAPRDVQISSVLRKFWGEDGEVPLPERIAAPCCAQFAVAREA
;
A
#
# COMPACT_ATOMS: atom_id res chain seq x y z
N MET A 1 -49.65 -53.87 4.96
CA MET A 1 -48.37 -54.56 4.68
C MET A 1 -48.08 -54.49 3.18
N LEU A 2 -47.11 -53.67 2.76
CA LEU A 2 -46.73 -53.53 1.33
C LEU A 2 -45.75 -54.66 0.93
N LYS A 3 -46.03 -55.33 -0.21
CA LYS A 3 -45.22 -56.45 -0.72
C LYS A 3 -43.78 -56.00 -1.08
N PRO A 4 -42.75 -56.78 -0.71
CA PRO A 4 -41.32 -56.41 -0.81
C PRO A 4 -40.81 -56.16 -2.25
N GLY A 5 -41.51 -56.61 -3.29
CA GLY A 5 -41.08 -56.39 -4.69
C GLY A 5 -41.41 -55.03 -5.30
N ARG A 6 -42.30 -54.22 -4.66
CA ARG A 6 -42.77 -52.94 -5.23
C ARG A 6 -41.87 -51.77 -4.85
N THR A 7 -41.28 -51.80 -3.66
CA THR A 7 -40.32 -50.81 -3.14
C THR A 7 -38.96 -50.88 -3.84
N GLN A 8 -38.48 -52.10 -4.14
CA GLN A 8 -37.23 -52.31 -4.89
C GLN A 8 -37.28 -51.73 -6.30
N ARG A 9 -38.41 -51.87 -7.00
CA ARG A 9 -38.59 -51.28 -8.33
C ARG A 9 -38.61 -49.76 -8.26
N LEU A 10 -39.38 -49.15 -7.35
CA LEU A 10 -39.41 -47.69 -7.17
C LEU A 10 -38.02 -47.10 -6.84
N LEU A 11 -37.25 -47.76 -5.96
CA LEU A 11 -35.88 -47.34 -5.65
C LEU A 11 -34.96 -47.37 -6.89
N SER A 12 -35.10 -48.36 -7.76
CA SER A 12 -34.29 -48.41 -9.00
C SER A 12 -34.69 -47.39 -10.06
N PHE A 13 -35.96 -46.95 -10.08
CA PHE A 13 -36.45 -45.93 -11.03
C PHE A 13 -36.04 -44.50 -10.65
N THR A 14 -35.77 -44.22 -9.36
CA THR A 14 -35.39 -42.89 -8.89
C THR A 14 -33.90 -42.76 -8.61
N LEU A 15 -33.26 -43.78 -8.05
CA LEU A 15 -31.86 -43.71 -7.62
C LEU A 15 -30.89 -43.71 -8.81
N LYS A 16 -31.16 -44.51 -9.86
CA LYS A 16 -30.31 -44.59 -11.05
C LYS A 16 -30.23 -43.28 -11.85
N PRO A 17 -31.34 -42.61 -12.21
CA PRO A 17 -31.25 -41.32 -12.91
C PRO A 17 -30.63 -40.23 -12.03
N LEU A 18 -30.80 -40.27 -10.72
CA LEU A 18 -30.23 -39.30 -9.80
C LEU A 18 -28.70 -39.47 -9.66
N LEU A 19 -28.22 -40.70 -9.58
CA LEU A 19 -26.79 -41.01 -9.63
C LEU A 19 -26.18 -40.64 -10.98
N LEU A 20 -26.88 -40.87 -12.09
CA LEU A 20 -26.43 -40.47 -13.42
C LEU A 20 -26.35 -38.94 -13.55
N ALA A 21 -27.35 -38.21 -13.04
CA ALA A 21 -27.36 -36.74 -13.04
C ALA A 21 -26.23 -36.15 -12.18
N LEU A 22 -25.96 -36.75 -11.01
CA LEU A 22 -24.81 -36.39 -10.18
C LEU A 22 -23.48 -36.65 -10.91
N PHE A 23 -23.35 -37.81 -11.55
CA PHE A 23 -22.14 -38.17 -12.30
C PHE A 23 -21.90 -37.24 -13.49
N VAL A 24 -22.95 -36.92 -14.25
CA VAL A 24 -22.89 -35.95 -15.36
C VAL A 24 -22.55 -34.55 -14.84
N SER A 25 -23.14 -34.12 -13.72
CA SER A 25 -22.84 -32.82 -13.10
C SER A 25 -21.39 -32.73 -12.62
N LEU A 26 -20.86 -33.82 -12.03
CA LEU A 26 -19.46 -33.95 -11.64
C LEU A 26 -18.51 -33.90 -12.84
N ILE A 27 -18.85 -34.58 -13.94
CA ILE A 27 -18.09 -34.52 -15.19
C ILE A 27 -18.10 -33.10 -15.74
N PHE A 28 -19.26 -32.45 -15.87
CA PHE A 28 -19.33 -31.07 -16.34
C PHE A 28 -18.54 -30.13 -15.43
N HIS A 29 -18.59 -30.30 -14.11
CA HIS A 29 -17.80 -29.47 -13.18
C HIS A 29 -16.29 -29.70 -13.32
N TRP A 30 -15.87 -30.92 -13.65
CA TRP A 30 -14.46 -31.24 -13.92
C TRP A 30 -14.00 -30.77 -15.30
N THR A 31 -14.83 -30.88 -16.34
CA THR A 31 -14.47 -30.51 -17.72
C THR A 31 -14.61 -29.02 -17.99
N THR A 32 -15.44 -28.30 -17.23
CA THR A 32 -15.63 -26.84 -17.35
C THR A 32 -14.79 -26.04 -16.37
N LYS A 33 -13.92 -26.66 -15.56
CA LYS A 33 -12.94 -25.93 -14.75
C LYS A 33 -12.15 -25.01 -15.70
N PRO A 34 -12.33 -23.68 -15.63
CA PRO A 34 -11.58 -22.78 -16.49
C PRO A 34 -10.11 -22.99 -16.16
N SER A 35 -9.31 -23.32 -17.16
CA SER A 35 -7.86 -23.22 -16.99
C SER A 35 -7.57 -21.79 -16.57
N SER A 36 -7.00 -21.62 -15.37
CA SER A 36 -6.63 -20.29 -14.91
C SER A 36 -5.72 -19.68 -15.98
N PRO A 37 -6.03 -18.50 -16.53
CA PRO A 37 -5.20 -17.91 -17.57
C PRO A 37 -3.78 -17.83 -17.02
N THR A 38 -2.82 -18.44 -17.72
CA THR A 38 -1.41 -18.39 -17.34
C THR A 38 -0.96 -16.95 -17.47
N PHE A 39 -1.00 -16.21 -16.36
CA PHE A 39 -0.53 -14.83 -16.30
C PHE A 39 0.98 -14.85 -16.54
N LYS A 40 1.41 -14.48 -17.75
CA LYS A 40 2.84 -14.27 -18.02
C LYS A 40 3.24 -12.96 -17.36
N LYS A 41 4.16 -13.04 -16.38
CA LYS A 41 4.71 -11.85 -15.74
C LYS A 41 5.29 -10.91 -16.82
N PRO A 42 5.03 -9.59 -16.76
CA PRO A 42 5.61 -8.64 -17.69
C PRO A 42 7.15 -8.72 -17.68
N ILE A 43 7.77 -8.36 -18.80
CA ILE A 43 9.24 -8.22 -18.86
C ILE A 43 9.63 -7.00 -18.03
N ASN A 44 10.63 -7.15 -17.16
CA ASN A 44 11.17 -6.02 -16.41
C ASN A 44 12.02 -5.15 -17.35
N PRO A 45 11.64 -3.88 -17.64
CA PRO A 45 12.44 -3.01 -18.50
C PRO A 45 13.77 -2.58 -17.85
N HIS A 46 13.86 -2.67 -16.51
CA HIS A 46 15.06 -2.27 -15.74
C HIS A 46 15.46 -3.38 -14.75
N PRO A 47 15.94 -4.54 -15.23
CA PRO A 47 16.25 -5.69 -14.37
C PRO A 47 17.47 -5.48 -13.48
N HIS A 48 18.31 -4.49 -13.78
CA HIS A 48 19.48 -4.13 -12.97
C HIS A 48 19.15 -3.22 -11.79
N LEU A 49 17.93 -2.64 -11.75
CA LEU A 49 17.50 -1.78 -10.66
C LEU A 49 16.73 -2.59 -9.60
N SER A 50 17.23 -2.54 -8.38
CA SER A 50 16.55 -3.03 -7.18
C SER A 50 15.48 -2.03 -6.73
N LYS A 51 14.30 -2.56 -6.39
CA LYS A 51 13.10 -1.76 -6.09
C LYS A 51 12.36 -2.31 -4.88
N ALA A 52 12.16 -1.50 -3.85
CA ALA A 52 11.32 -1.83 -2.70
C ALA A 52 10.05 -1.01 -2.67
N LEU A 53 8.94 -1.66 -2.33
CA LEU A 53 7.67 -1.03 -2.00
C LEU A 53 7.44 -1.18 -0.50
N VAL A 54 7.49 -0.08 0.24
CA VAL A 54 7.34 -0.06 1.69
C VAL A 54 5.94 0.43 2.03
N ILE A 55 5.14 -0.43 2.65
CA ILE A 55 3.73 -0.16 2.95
C ILE A 55 3.54 -0.02 4.45
N ALA A 56 2.96 1.11 4.84
CA ALA A 56 2.42 1.30 6.18
C ALA A 56 0.96 0.82 6.21
N SER A 57 0.67 -0.16 7.07
CA SER A 57 -0.66 -0.74 7.24
C SER A 57 -1.02 -0.98 8.71
N THR A 58 -2.27 -1.37 8.94
CA THR A 58 -2.80 -1.89 10.21
C THR A 58 -3.43 -3.25 9.99
N THR A 59 -3.80 -3.93 11.07
CA THR A 59 -4.52 -5.21 11.01
C THR A 59 -5.87 -5.10 10.29
N SER A 60 -6.45 -3.89 10.20
CA SER A 60 -7.71 -3.64 9.49
C SER A 60 -7.53 -3.26 8.02
N SER A 61 -6.31 -3.08 7.54
CA SER A 61 -6.01 -2.67 6.16
C SER A 61 -6.47 -3.70 5.13
N ASN A 62 -7.12 -3.23 4.06
CA ASN A 62 -7.48 -4.08 2.92
C ASN A 62 -6.38 -4.04 1.84
N LEU A 63 -5.54 -5.07 1.84
CA LEU A 63 -4.39 -5.18 0.95
C LEU A 63 -4.63 -6.12 -0.26
N THR A 64 -5.88 -6.47 -0.56
CA THR A 64 -6.23 -7.40 -1.66
C THR A 64 -5.76 -6.94 -3.04
N TRP A 65 -5.54 -5.63 -3.20
CA TRP A 65 -5.01 -5.01 -4.42
C TRP A 65 -3.52 -5.28 -4.67
N LEU A 66 -2.74 -5.64 -3.63
CA LEU A 66 -1.29 -5.78 -3.74
C LEU A 66 -0.88 -6.95 -4.59
N THR A 67 -1.45 -8.13 -4.37
CA THR A 67 -1.08 -9.35 -5.11
C THR A 67 -1.12 -9.14 -6.63
N PRO A 68 -2.23 -8.67 -7.24
CA PRO A 68 -2.25 -8.41 -8.68
C PRO A 68 -1.33 -7.25 -9.11
N ALA A 69 -1.16 -6.22 -8.28
CA ALA A 69 -0.24 -5.11 -8.57
C ALA A 69 1.24 -5.57 -8.57
N LEU A 70 1.63 -6.44 -7.65
CA LEU A 70 2.98 -7.01 -7.56
C LEU A 70 3.25 -8.02 -8.68
N GLN A 71 2.23 -8.74 -9.15
CA GLN A 71 2.35 -9.63 -10.32
C GLN A 71 2.61 -8.84 -11.61
N SER A 72 1.99 -7.67 -11.74
CA SER A 72 2.15 -6.79 -12.91
C SER A 72 3.33 -5.81 -12.79
N SER A 73 4.04 -5.82 -11.67
CA SER A 73 5.19 -4.96 -11.42
C SER A 73 6.41 -5.76 -10.94
N HIS A 74 7.50 -5.04 -10.66
CA HIS A 74 8.78 -5.62 -10.22
C HIS A 74 9.23 -5.02 -8.89
N TRP A 75 8.27 -4.68 -8.03
CA TRP A 75 8.54 -4.18 -6.68
C TRP A 75 8.69 -5.34 -5.70
N THR A 76 9.62 -5.22 -4.76
CA THR A 76 9.77 -6.11 -3.61
C THR A 76 8.96 -5.53 -2.45
N PRO A 77 7.90 -6.19 -1.97
CA PRO A 77 7.04 -5.63 -0.94
C PRO A 77 7.67 -5.77 0.45
N HIS A 78 7.56 -4.72 1.27
CA HIS A 78 7.83 -4.71 2.71
C HIS A 78 6.60 -4.10 3.40
N ILE A 79 5.75 -4.96 3.97
CA ILE A 79 4.44 -4.58 4.50
C ILE A 79 4.51 -4.55 6.02
N TYR A 80 4.59 -3.35 6.59
CA TYR A 80 4.64 -3.17 8.04
C TYR A 80 3.23 -3.03 8.61
N THR A 81 2.97 -3.71 9.73
CA THR A 81 1.70 -3.63 10.47
C THR A 81 1.92 -2.88 11.78
N THR A 82 1.33 -1.70 11.89
CA THR A 82 1.67 -0.75 12.97
C THR A 82 1.02 -1.08 14.32
N ASP A 83 -0.07 -1.82 14.32
CA ASP A 83 -0.90 -2.14 15.50
C ASP A 83 -0.79 -3.62 15.94
N SER A 84 0.19 -4.37 15.42
CA SER A 84 0.43 -5.77 15.79
C SER A 84 1.90 -6.07 16.04
N PRO A 85 2.33 -6.25 17.31
CA PRO A 85 3.71 -6.63 17.65
C PRO A 85 4.12 -8.02 17.16
N THR A 86 3.16 -8.86 16.78
CA THR A 86 3.38 -10.22 16.29
C THR A 86 3.30 -10.34 14.78
N ALA A 87 3.14 -9.22 14.06
CA ALA A 87 3.22 -9.20 12.60
C ALA A 87 4.62 -9.60 12.12
N GLU A 88 4.72 -10.01 10.86
CA GLU A 88 6.00 -10.36 10.23
C GLU A 88 6.97 -9.16 10.21
N LEU A 89 6.44 -7.97 9.94
CA LEU A 89 7.16 -6.70 10.03
C LEU A 89 6.40 -5.77 10.99
N PRO A 90 6.69 -5.83 12.30
CA PRO A 90 6.13 -4.90 13.27
C PRO A 90 6.90 -3.58 13.26
N VAL A 91 6.40 -2.58 13.98
CA VAL A 91 7.15 -1.36 14.30
C VAL A 91 7.48 -1.31 15.79
N PRO A 92 8.57 -0.64 16.22
CA PRO A 92 8.93 -0.56 17.64
C PRO A 92 7.83 0.08 18.50
N LEU A 93 7.15 1.09 17.94
CA LEU A 93 6.06 1.79 18.60
C LEU A 93 5.20 2.53 17.57
N ASN A 94 3.87 2.36 17.61
CA ASN A 94 2.98 3.07 16.70
C ASN A 94 2.86 4.58 17.04
N LYS A 95 3.82 5.38 16.57
CA LYS A 95 3.86 6.83 16.73
C LYS A 95 4.18 7.52 15.42
N GLY A 96 3.35 8.48 15.02
CA GLY A 96 3.54 9.20 13.76
C GLY A 96 3.07 8.43 12.52
N ASN A 97 2.21 7.42 12.70
CA ASN A 97 1.57 6.66 11.63
C ASN A 97 2.61 6.10 10.63
N GLU A 98 2.52 6.48 9.36
CA GLU A 98 3.42 6.05 8.28
C GLU A 98 4.89 6.41 8.55
N ALA A 99 5.15 7.51 9.25
CA ALA A 99 6.52 7.96 9.52
C ALA A 99 7.33 6.94 10.32
N MET A 100 6.69 6.21 11.25
CA MET A 100 7.38 5.16 12.00
C MET A 100 7.81 4.01 11.09
N VAL A 101 6.93 3.59 10.19
CA VAL A 101 7.21 2.52 9.24
C VAL A 101 8.40 2.90 8.36
N TYR A 102 8.39 4.11 7.82
CA TYR A 102 9.42 4.55 6.89
C TYR A 102 10.78 4.68 7.58
N LEU A 103 10.80 5.25 8.78
CA LEU A 103 12.02 5.35 9.58
C LEU A 103 12.54 3.97 9.98
N THR A 104 11.67 3.05 10.39
CA THR A 104 12.06 1.67 10.76
C THR A 104 12.70 0.97 9.55
N TYR A 105 12.06 1.02 8.38
CA TYR A 105 12.62 0.44 7.16
C TYR A 105 14.01 1.01 6.82
N ILE A 106 14.17 2.33 6.88
CA ILE A 106 15.45 3.00 6.57
C ILE A 106 16.53 2.55 7.55
N ILE A 107 16.23 2.49 8.85
CA ILE A 107 17.19 2.07 9.87
C ILE A 107 17.61 0.61 9.65
N ASP A 108 16.65 -0.28 9.48
CA ASP A 108 16.88 -1.72 9.36
C ASP A 108 17.67 -2.09 8.08
N ASN A 109 17.55 -1.27 7.04
CA ASN A 109 18.13 -1.53 5.72
C ASN A 109 19.20 -0.51 5.32
N PHE A 110 19.68 0.35 6.23
CA PHE A 110 20.50 1.54 5.91
C PHE A 110 21.70 1.23 5.01
N ASN A 111 22.40 0.13 5.28
CA ASN A 111 23.59 -0.28 4.51
C ASN A 111 23.27 -1.04 3.21
N THR A 112 22.02 -1.40 2.99
CA THR A 112 21.56 -2.28 1.90
C THR A 112 20.30 -1.75 1.22
N LEU A 113 20.10 -0.42 1.23
CA LEU A 113 18.96 0.20 0.58
C LEU A 113 18.94 -0.16 -0.93
N PRO A 114 17.77 -0.46 -1.50
CA PRO A 114 17.63 -0.68 -2.94
C PRO A 114 17.81 0.64 -3.68
N ASP A 115 18.05 0.56 -4.99
CA ASP A 115 18.25 1.75 -5.83
C ASP A 115 17.05 2.71 -5.76
N ILE A 116 15.84 2.14 -5.62
CA ILE A 116 14.61 2.91 -5.49
C ILE A 116 13.72 2.32 -4.39
N ILE A 117 13.21 3.21 -3.54
CA ILE A 117 12.25 2.89 -2.50
C ILE A 117 10.96 3.68 -2.78
N PHE A 118 9.83 2.99 -2.81
CA PHE A 118 8.52 3.63 -2.89
C PHE A 118 7.80 3.44 -1.56
N PHE A 119 7.72 4.53 -0.78
CA PHE A 119 6.96 4.61 0.45
C PHE A 119 5.50 4.92 0.14
N HIS A 120 4.60 4.09 0.68
CA HIS A 120 3.19 4.07 0.30
C HIS A 120 2.31 3.74 1.51
N HIS A 121 1.10 4.32 1.57
CA HIS A 121 0.08 3.92 2.54
C HIS A 121 -0.74 2.71 2.02
N ASP A 122 -1.51 2.04 2.86
CA ASP A 122 -2.24 0.80 2.54
C ASP A 122 -3.38 0.91 1.50
N HIS A 123 -3.95 2.09 1.28
CA HIS A 123 -5.14 2.25 0.42
C HIS A 123 -4.90 1.88 -1.06
N ALA A 124 -5.85 1.16 -1.66
CA ALA A 124 -5.89 0.90 -3.10
C ALA A 124 -6.17 2.16 -3.96
N GLN A 125 -6.94 3.09 -3.38
CA GLN A 125 -7.26 4.41 -3.92
C GLN A 125 -7.46 5.35 -2.73
N ALA A 126 -6.69 6.42 -2.65
CA ALA A 126 -6.89 7.50 -1.69
C ALA A 126 -7.54 8.73 -2.34
N TRP A 127 -8.17 9.55 -1.52
CA TRP A 127 -8.87 10.77 -1.96
C TRP A 127 -7.94 11.82 -2.60
N HIS A 128 -6.64 11.75 -2.29
CA HIS A 128 -5.61 12.66 -2.81
C HIS A 128 -4.81 12.07 -3.98
N GLN A 129 -5.21 10.91 -4.50
CA GLN A 129 -4.57 10.26 -5.65
C GLN A 129 -5.43 10.39 -6.90
N GLN A 130 -4.80 10.69 -8.04
CA GLN A 130 -5.47 10.69 -9.34
C GLN A 130 -5.67 9.26 -9.87
N PHE A 131 -4.73 8.37 -9.60
CA PHE A 131 -4.72 7.00 -10.08
C PHE A 131 -4.76 6.02 -8.90
N SER A 132 -5.10 4.77 -9.17
CA SER A 132 -5.01 3.74 -8.14
C SER A 132 -3.56 3.42 -7.82
N SER A 133 -3.31 2.98 -6.60
CA SER A 133 -1.99 2.54 -6.13
C SER A 133 -1.41 1.45 -7.03
N ALA A 134 -2.25 0.53 -7.52
CA ALA A 134 -1.84 -0.49 -8.49
C ALA A 134 -1.36 0.12 -9.82
N TYR A 135 -2.04 1.16 -10.30
CA TYR A 135 -1.63 1.87 -11.51
C TYR A 135 -0.30 2.61 -11.28
N GLU A 136 -0.15 3.31 -10.16
CA GLU A 136 1.09 4.00 -9.82
C GLU A 136 2.29 3.04 -9.76
N LEU A 137 2.14 1.88 -9.11
CA LEU A 137 3.20 0.86 -9.05
C LEU A 137 3.61 0.33 -10.42
N ALA A 138 2.65 0.16 -11.33
CA ALA A 138 2.89 -0.36 -12.68
C ALA A 138 3.55 0.68 -13.60
N HIS A 139 3.30 1.97 -13.37
CA HIS A 139 3.69 3.04 -14.30
C HIS A 139 4.75 3.99 -13.77
N LEU A 140 5.17 3.89 -12.49
CA LEU A 140 6.27 4.70 -11.98
C LEU A 140 7.55 4.40 -12.77
N ASN A 141 8.05 5.41 -13.48
CA ASN A 141 9.29 5.30 -14.23
C ASN A 141 10.49 5.41 -13.26
N PRO A 142 11.26 4.33 -13.07
CA PRO A 142 12.38 4.33 -12.12
C PRO A 142 13.48 5.32 -12.52
N LEU A 143 13.70 5.54 -13.81
CA LEU A 143 14.71 6.49 -14.28
C LEU A 143 14.35 7.94 -13.91
N SER A 144 13.06 8.26 -13.83
CA SER A 144 12.61 9.57 -13.36
C SER A 144 12.91 9.75 -11.88
N VAL A 145 12.78 8.70 -11.06
CA VAL A 145 13.12 8.76 -9.63
C VAL A 145 14.62 9.00 -9.46
N LEU A 146 15.46 8.21 -10.14
CA LEU A 146 16.92 8.37 -10.10
C LEU A 146 17.37 9.76 -10.55
N LYS A 147 16.74 10.30 -11.60
CA LYS A 147 17.07 11.64 -12.12
C LYS A 147 16.75 12.76 -11.13
N HIS A 148 15.65 12.67 -10.40
CA HIS A 148 15.17 13.76 -9.54
C HIS A 148 15.46 13.53 -8.05
N GLY A 149 15.93 12.34 -7.67
CA GLY A 149 16.16 11.92 -6.29
C GLY A 149 14.88 11.61 -5.51
N TYR A 150 13.81 12.39 -5.73
CA TYR A 150 12.54 12.27 -5.02
C TYR A 150 11.38 12.56 -5.98
N LEU A 151 10.30 11.77 -5.92
CA LEU A 151 9.06 11.99 -6.65
C LEU A 151 7.84 11.66 -5.80
N SER A 152 6.86 12.56 -5.76
CA SER A 152 5.54 12.24 -5.23
C SER A 152 4.60 11.82 -6.37
N PRO A 153 3.82 10.74 -6.23
CA PRO A 153 2.80 10.37 -7.20
C PRO A 153 1.57 11.30 -7.17
N ARG A 154 1.42 12.13 -6.13
CA ARG A 154 0.39 13.17 -6.12
C ARG A 154 0.69 14.19 -7.23
N CYS A 155 -0.17 14.29 -8.25
CA CYS A 155 -0.04 15.42 -9.17
C CYS A 155 -1.27 16.13 -9.73
N LEU A 156 -2.54 15.73 -9.53
CA LEU A 156 -3.67 16.60 -9.94
C LEU A 156 -4.96 16.41 -9.13
N PRO A 157 -5.77 17.48 -8.91
CA PRO A 157 -5.46 18.89 -9.22
C PRO A 157 -4.61 19.51 -8.09
N GLY A 158 -3.36 19.88 -8.43
CA GLY A 158 -2.40 20.53 -7.52
C GLY A 158 -1.38 19.57 -6.90
N CYS A 159 -0.19 19.49 -7.50
CA CYS A 159 1.00 18.90 -6.86
C CYS A 159 1.47 19.79 -5.67
N GLU A 160 1.02 21.04 -5.61
CA GLU A 160 1.31 22.02 -4.56
C GLU A 160 0.32 21.88 -3.40
N ASN A 161 0.77 21.35 -2.26
CA ASN A 161 0.07 21.52 -0.99
C ASN A 161 0.78 22.64 -0.23
N VAL A 162 0.39 23.88 -0.56
CA VAL A 162 0.92 25.10 0.02
C VAL A 162 0.19 25.38 1.33
N ILE A 163 0.97 25.51 2.40
CA ILE A 163 0.47 25.87 3.73
C ILE A 163 1.02 27.25 4.04
N GLN A 164 0.13 28.22 4.18
CA GLN A 164 0.47 29.53 4.73
C GLN A 164 0.75 29.36 6.22
N LEU A 165 1.90 29.86 6.66
CA LEU A 165 2.26 29.89 8.07
C LEU A 165 1.84 31.24 8.64
N SER A 166 1.09 31.21 9.75
CA SER A 166 0.72 32.40 10.52
C SER A 166 1.94 33.01 11.20
N GLY A 167 2.98 32.22 11.46
CA GLY A 167 4.12 32.59 12.30
C GLY A 167 3.83 32.45 13.80
N ASP A 168 2.56 32.25 14.17
CA ASP A 168 2.13 31.98 15.53
C ASP A 168 2.67 30.62 15.99
N VAL A 169 3.15 30.58 17.22
CA VAL A 169 3.68 29.38 17.86
C VAL A 169 2.96 29.11 19.18
N ALA A 170 2.83 27.83 19.53
CA ALA A 170 2.27 27.39 20.79
C ALA A 170 3.25 26.45 21.50
N PRO A 171 3.18 26.34 22.84
CA PRO A 171 3.96 25.35 23.58
C PRO A 171 3.69 23.93 23.06
N LEU A 172 4.73 23.08 23.02
CA LEU A 172 4.61 21.73 22.46
C LEU A 172 3.52 20.87 23.12
N HIS A 173 3.26 21.10 24.41
CA HIS A 173 2.23 20.36 25.16
C HIS A 173 0.79 20.74 24.75
N ASP A 174 0.60 21.92 24.16
CA ASP A 174 -0.71 22.44 23.73
C ASP A 174 -1.01 22.19 22.25
N LEU A 175 -0.03 21.68 21.49
CA LEU A 175 -0.14 21.52 20.02
C LEU A 175 -1.31 20.68 19.56
N LYS A 176 -1.76 19.72 20.36
CA LYS A 176 -2.85 18.81 19.99
C LYS A 176 -4.15 19.56 19.66
N GLY A 177 -4.40 20.70 20.29
CA GLY A 177 -5.57 21.55 20.05
C GLY A 177 -5.33 22.71 19.08
N ALA A 178 -4.08 22.95 18.68
CA ALA A 178 -3.71 24.10 17.86
C ALA A 178 -4.11 23.89 16.38
N PRO A 179 -4.40 24.97 15.63
CA PRO A 179 -4.52 24.92 14.18
C PRO A 179 -3.28 24.33 13.49
N ARG A 180 -3.46 23.73 12.31
CA ARG A 180 -2.38 23.02 11.60
C ARG A 180 -1.18 23.92 11.28
N ASP A 181 -1.41 25.16 10.87
CA ASP A 181 -0.39 26.16 10.58
C ASP A 181 0.42 26.53 11.84
N VAL A 182 -0.23 26.63 13.00
CA VAL A 182 0.43 26.85 14.29
C VAL A 182 1.25 25.62 14.70
N GLN A 183 0.69 24.41 14.52
CA GLN A 183 1.44 23.16 14.78
C GLN A 183 2.72 23.11 13.96
N ILE A 184 2.63 23.38 12.66
CA ILE A 184 3.77 23.38 11.75
C ILE A 184 4.76 24.48 12.14
N SER A 185 4.30 25.72 12.34
CA SER A 185 5.16 26.84 12.72
C SER A 185 5.92 26.58 14.02
N SER A 186 5.25 26.00 15.02
CA SER A 186 5.86 25.65 16.31
C SER A 186 6.95 24.59 16.17
N VAL A 187 6.68 23.54 15.37
CA VAL A 187 7.66 22.48 15.11
C VAL A 187 8.84 23.02 14.31
N LEU A 188 8.58 23.78 13.23
CA LEU A 188 9.63 24.38 12.42
C LEU A 188 10.50 25.33 13.26
N ARG A 189 9.91 26.18 14.11
CA ARG A 189 10.66 27.08 15.00
C ARG A 189 11.63 26.32 15.88
N LYS A 190 11.18 25.19 16.44
CA LYS A 190 12.04 24.34 17.27
C LYS A 190 13.19 23.70 16.48
N PHE A 191 12.95 23.29 15.23
CA PHE A 191 13.98 22.68 14.38
C PHE A 191 14.98 23.70 13.79
N TRP A 192 14.52 24.90 13.43
CA TRP A 192 15.34 25.95 12.79
C TRP A 192 16.13 26.82 13.77
N GLY A 193 16.05 26.54 15.06
CA GLY A 193 16.68 27.31 16.13
C GLY A 193 15.65 28.12 16.93
N GLU A 194 15.64 27.90 18.24
CA GLU A 194 14.76 28.61 19.18
C GLU A 194 15.08 30.12 19.23
N ASP A 195 16.33 30.48 18.90
CA ASP A 195 16.91 31.82 19.04
C ASP A 195 16.36 32.83 18.01
N GLY A 196 15.58 32.37 17.01
CA GLY A 196 14.90 33.24 16.06
C GLY A 196 15.80 33.89 15.01
N GLU A 197 17.08 33.50 14.92
CA GLU A 197 18.02 34.04 13.92
C GLU A 197 17.55 33.82 12.47
N VAL A 198 16.86 32.71 12.22
CA VAL A 198 16.24 32.43 10.93
C VAL A 198 14.73 32.67 11.04
N PRO A 199 14.16 33.62 10.28
CA PRO A 199 12.71 33.79 10.22
C PRO A 199 12.07 32.55 9.59
N LEU A 200 10.92 32.14 10.11
CA LEU A 200 10.14 31.10 9.45
C LEU A 200 9.68 31.61 8.08
N PRO A 201 9.62 30.72 7.07
CA PRO A 201 9.06 31.10 5.78
C PRO A 201 7.58 31.44 5.93
N GLU A 202 7.06 32.35 5.11
CA GLU A 202 5.63 32.67 5.10
C GLU A 202 4.78 31.49 4.60
N ARG A 203 5.35 30.66 3.73
CA ARG A 203 4.69 29.51 3.12
C ARG A 203 5.63 28.33 3.06
N ILE A 204 5.09 27.15 3.27
CA ILE A 204 5.75 25.90 2.91
C ILE A 204 4.92 25.17 1.86
N ALA A 205 5.58 24.50 0.93
CA ALA A 205 4.92 23.68 -0.07
C ALA A 205 5.61 22.32 -0.09
N ALA A 206 4.84 21.27 0.15
CA ALA A 206 5.30 19.90 0.02
C ALA A 206 4.13 19.03 -0.40
N PRO A 207 4.32 18.04 -1.30
CA PRO A 207 3.30 17.05 -1.59
C PRO A 207 2.81 16.40 -0.29
N CYS A 208 1.50 16.24 -0.14
CA CYS A 208 0.93 15.71 1.10
C CYS A 208 1.03 14.17 1.17
N CYS A 209 0.66 13.66 2.35
CA CYS A 209 0.04 12.36 2.51
C CYS A 209 0.97 11.16 2.42
N ALA A 210 2.24 11.36 2.79
CA ALA A 210 3.19 10.29 3.11
C ALA A 210 3.36 9.25 1.99
N GLN A 211 3.27 9.66 0.73
CA GLN A 211 3.48 8.76 -0.40
C GLN A 211 4.45 9.38 -1.39
N PHE A 212 5.56 8.69 -1.61
CA PHE A 212 6.66 9.17 -2.45
C PHE A 212 7.64 8.05 -2.78
N ALA A 213 8.26 8.17 -3.95
CA ALA A 213 9.39 7.37 -4.35
C ALA A 213 10.69 8.17 -4.23
N VAL A 214 11.76 7.50 -3.79
CA VAL A 214 13.06 8.13 -3.54
C VAL A 214 14.17 7.21 -4.07
N ALA A 215 15.23 7.83 -4.60
CA ALA A 215 16.46 7.14 -4.96
C ALA A 215 17.34 6.95 -3.72
N ARG A 216 18.13 5.87 -3.67
CA ARG A 216 19.04 5.62 -2.54
C ARG A 216 20.00 6.77 -2.26
N GLU A 217 20.48 7.43 -3.30
CA GLU A 217 21.51 8.45 -3.24
C GLU A 217 20.98 9.86 -2.87
N ALA A 218 19.67 10.01 -2.69
CA ALA A 218 19.01 11.29 -2.44
C ALA A 218 19.15 11.79 -0.99
#